data_AF-A0A950G5E0-F1
#
_entry.id   AF-A0A950G5E0-F1
#
_cell.length_a   1.000
_cell.length_b   1.000
_cell.length_c   1.000
_cell.angle_alpha   90.00
_cell.angle_beta   90.00
_cell.angle_gamma   90.00
#
_symmetry.space_group_name_H-M   'P 1'
#
loop_
_entity.id
_entity.type
_entity.pdbx_description
1 polymer ?
#
loop_
_entity_poly.entity_id
_entity_poly.type
_entity_poly.pdbx_seq_one_letter_code
_entity_poly.pdbx_strand_id
1 'polypeptide(L)'
;PTGVTSQDRSRQRAVVVSDKSTRVANFHDETVKALAELVAAAGLEHPSELRPHHFMRRVATDRIVTFADIYCFPKPGELLSGGGDARLAQAWAMARAESFAPALEFASAEIPQAAE
;
A
#
# COMPACT_ATOMS: atom_id res chain seq x y z
N PRO A 1 29.71 -6.08 0.88
CA PRO A 1 28.64 -5.89 1.88
C PRO A 1 28.84 -4.57 2.66
N THR A 2 27.79 -3.75 2.84
CA THR A 2 27.88 -2.37 3.37
C THR A 2 27.94 -2.25 4.90
N GLY A 3 27.87 -3.38 5.61
CA GLY A 3 28.04 -3.45 7.08
C GLY A 3 26.87 -2.94 7.91
N VAL A 4 25.81 -2.40 7.28
CA VAL A 4 24.74 -1.63 7.95
C VAL A 4 23.97 -2.45 9.00
N THR A 5 23.64 -3.71 8.71
CA THR A 5 22.88 -4.59 9.61
C THR A 5 23.76 -5.62 10.33
N SER A 6 25.09 -5.49 10.23
CA SER A 6 26.02 -6.48 10.77
C SER A 6 26.39 -6.18 12.22
N GLN A 7 26.46 -7.21 13.05
CA GLN A 7 27.00 -7.12 14.42
C GLN A 7 28.55 -7.26 14.47
N ASP A 8 29.17 -7.65 13.36
CA ASP A 8 30.62 -7.81 13.24
C ASP A 8 31.30 -6.43 13.10
N ARG A 9 32.12 -6.06 14.09
CA ARG A 9 32.83 -4.77 14.13
C ARG A 9 33.74 -4.54 12.93
N SER A 10 34.29 -5.59 12.33
CA SER A 10 35.14 -5.46 11.13
C SER A 10 34.33 -5.01 9.92
N ARG A 11 33.09 -5.52 9.78
CA ARG A 11 32.17 -5.21 8.68
C ARG A 11 31.52 -3.83 8.83
N GLN A 12 31.29 -3.37 10.06
CA GLN A 12 30.75 -2.04 10.34
C GLN A 12 31.67 -0.90 9.87
N ARG A 13 32.98 -1.14 9.73
CA ARG A 13 33.94 -0.14 9.21
C ARG A 13 33.63 0.35 7.79
N ALA A 14 32.83 -0.40 7.03
CA ALA A 14 32.35 0.01 5.71
C ALA A 14 31.24 1.09 5.77
N VAL A 15 30.80 1.50 6.96
CA VAL A 15 29.84 2.59 7.18
C VAL A 15 30.61 3.89 7.43
N VAL A 16 30.98 4.57 6.35
CA VAL A 16 31.56 5.92 6.41
C VAL A 16 30.43 6.94 6.56
N VAL A 17 30.16 7.37 7.79
CA VAL A 17 28.99 8.22 8.12
C VAL A 17 29.00 9.54 7.35
N SER A 18 30.15 10.22 7.26
CA SER A 18 30.29 11.52 6.60
C SER A 18 29.99 11.50 5.09
N ASP A 19 30.36 10.42 4.41
CA ASP A 19 30.00 10.21 3.00
C ASP A 19 28.52 9.84 2.87
N LYS A 20 28.08 8.82 3.63
CA LYS A 20 26.73 8.30 3.53
C LYS A 20 25.67 9.33 3.92
N SER A 21 25.94 10.23 4.85
CA SER A 21 25.00 11.29 5.24
C SER A 21 24.66 12.21 4.07
N THR A 22 25.68 12.62 3.30
CA THR A 22 25.50 13.48 2.12
C THR A 22 24.71 12.75 1.04
N ARG A 23 25.01 11.47 0.82
CA ARG A 23 24.28 10.64 -0.15
C ARG A 23 22.82 10.43 0.24
N VAL A 24 22.53 10.25 1.53
CA VAL A 24 21.17 10.11 2.04
C VAL A 24 20.40 11.42 1.89
N ALA A 25 21.01 12.56 2.19
CA ALA A 25 20.41 13.88 1.99
C ALA A 25 20.06 14.10 0.51
N ASN A 26 21.02 13.87 -0.39
CA ASN A 26 20.79 13.99 -1.83
C ASN A 26 19.69 13.03 -2.32
N PHE A 27 19.68 11.78 -1.85
CA PHE A 27 18.63 10.82 -2.21
C PHE A 27 17.24 11.30 -1.76
N HIS A 28 17.13 11.84 -0.55
CA HIS A 28 15.87 12.39 -0.06
C HIS A 28 15.41 13.59 -0.90
N ASP A 29 16.30 14.55 -1.16
CA ASP A 29 15.99 15.74 -1.95
C ASP A 29 15.52 15.38 -3.37
N GLU A 30 16.23 14.46 -4.04
CA GLU A 30 15.82 13.98 -5.37
C GLU A 30 14.52 13.16 -5.33
N THR A 31 14.26 12.41 -4.26
CA THR A 31 12.99 11.69 -4.09
C THR A 31 11.81 12.66 -3.96
N VAL A 32 11.97 13.74 -3.18
CA VAL A 32 10.92 14.76 -3.01
C VAL A 32 10.67 15.52 -4.33
N LYS A 33 11.73 15.87 -5.06
CA LYS A 33 11.61 16.49 -6.39
C LYS A 33 10.88 15.59 -7.38
N ALA A 34 11.29 14.33 -7.50
CA ALA A 34 10.64 13.37 -8.40
C ALA A 34 9.16 13.16 -8.04
N LEU A 35 8.82 13.13 -6.74
CA LEU A 35 7.43 13.08 -6.30
C LEU A 35 6.65 14.32 -6.75
N ALA A 36 7.22 15.52 -6.59
CA ALA A 36 6.57 16.76 -7.01
C ALA A 36 6.33 16.80 -8.53
N GLU A 37 7.30 16.36 -9.33
CA GLU A 37 7.15 16.24 -10.79
C GLU A 37 6.02 15.27 -11.18
N LEU A 38 5.95 14.11 -10.51
CA LEU A 38 4.90 13.12 -10.76
C LEU A 38 3.50 13.66 -10.39
N VAL A 39 3.39 14.35 -9.24
CA VAL A 39 2.14 14.97 -8.78
C VAL A 39 1.68 16.04 -9.76
N ALA A 40 2.58 16.92 -10.20
CA ALA A 40 2.28 17.95 -11.19
C ALA A 40 1.90 17.34 -12.56
N ALA A 41 2.58 16.27 -12.99
CA ALA A 41 2.26 15.56 -14.23
C ALA A 41 0.89 14.88 -14.17
N ALA A 42 0.43 14.48 -12.98
CA ALA A 42 -0.92 14.00 -12.75
C ALA A 42 -1.98 15.12 -12.68
N GLY A 43 -1.58 16.39 -12.80
CA GLY A 43 -2.48 17.55 -12.73
C GLY A 43 -2.91 17.93 -11.32
N LEU A 44 -2.13 17.54 -10.30
CA LEU A 44 -2.41 17.80 -8.89
C LEU A 44 -1.45 18.85 -8.32
N GLU A 45 -1.88 19.57 -7.29
CA GLU A 45 -1.04 20.58 -6.61
C GLU A 45 -0.25 19.98 -5.45
N HIS A 46 -0.79 18.95 -4.78
CA HIS A 46 -0.19 18.34 -3.61
C HIS A 46 -0.37 16.79 -3.60
N PRO A 47 0.62 16.00 -3.12
CA PRO A 47 0.51 14.54 -3.07
C PRO A 47 -0.69 14.00 -2.26
N SER A 48 -1.24 14.78 -1.32
CA SER A 48 -2.46 14.39 -0.59
C SER A 48 -3.72 14.34 -1.46
N GLU A 49 -3.66 14.90 -2.66
CA GLU A 49 -4.75 14.88 -3.64
C GLU A 49 -4.77 13.58 -4.44
N LEU A 50 -3.73 12.75 -4.34
CA LEU A 50 -3.74 11.43 -4.94
C LEU A 50 -4.95 10.64 -4.42
N ARG A 51 -5.60 9.95 -5.36
CA ARG A 51 -6.79 9.12 -5.16
C ARG A 51 -6.57 7.77 -5.83
N PRO A 52 -7.29 6.72 -5.40
CA PRO A 52 -7.13 5.37 -5.97
C PRO A 52 -7.28 5.28 -7.50
N HIS A 53 -8.08 6.15 -8.13
CA HIS A 53 -8.22 6.17 -9.59
C HIS A 53 -6.97 6.69 -10.34
N HIS A 54 -6.01 7.31 -9.66
CA HIS A 54 -4.73 7.72 -10.25
C HIS A 54 -3.72 6.57 -10.38
N PHE A 55 -3.97 5.43 -9.72
CA PHE A 55 -3.04 4.30 -9.70
C PHE A 55 -3.60 3.15 -10.53
N MET A 56 -2.80 2.72 -11.50
CA MET A 56 -3.12 1.60 -12.40
C MET A 56 -2.30 0.37 -12.00
N ARG A 57 -2.94 -0.80 -11.98
CA ARG A 57 -2.28 -2.09 -11.75
C ARG A 57 -2.63 -3.08 -12.85
N ARG A 58 -1.60 -3.68 -13.43
CA ARG A 58 -1.76 -4.85 -14.28
C ARG A 58 -2.11 -6.05 -13.42
N VAL A 59 -3.27 -6.65 -13.67
CA VAL A 59 -3.79 -7.82 -12.94
C VAL A 59 -3.78 -9.09 -13.77
N ALA A 60 -3.67 -8.96 -15.09
CA ALA A 60 -3.43 -10.05 -16.04
C ALA A 60 -2.63 -9.51 -17.25
N THR A 61 -2.22 -10.37 -18.16
CA THR A 61 -1.42 -9.99 -19.35
C THR A 61 -2.13 -8.93 -20.20
N ASP A 62 -3.44 -9.02 -20.33
CA ASP A 62 -4.28 -8.14 -21.14
C ASP A 62 -5.09 -7.12 -20.30
N ARG A 63 -5.06 -7.24 -18.97
CA ARG A 63 -5.95 -6.48 -18.08
C ARG A 63 -5.22 -5.56 -17.12
N ILE A 64 -5.54 -4.27 -17.23
CA ILE A 64 -5.13 -3.21 -16.33
C ILE A 64 -6.38 -2.62 -15.69
N VAL A 65 -6.36 -2.44 -14.36
CA VAL A 65 -7.46 -1.85 -13.60
C VAL A 65 -6.92 -0.79 -12.64
N THR A 66 -7.79 0.09 -12.14
CA THR A 66 -7.39 1.09 -11.15
C THR A 66 -7.34 0.51 -9.74
N PHE A 67 -6.67 1.18 -8.80
CA PHE A 67 -6.80 0.84 -7.39
C PHE A 67 -8.23 1.06 -6.85
N ALA A 68 -9.01 1.98 -7.46
CA ALA A 68 -10.41 2.16 -7.10
C ALA A 68 -11.25 0.91 -7.42
N ASP A 69 -10.89 0.16 -8.46
CA ASP A 69 -11.58 -1.08 -8.84
C ASP A 69 -11.17 -2.25 -7.93
N ILE A 70 -9.90 -2.31 -7.54
CA ILE A 70 -9.36 -3.44 -6.76
C ILE A 70 -9.72 -3.33 -5.27
N TYR A 71 -9.58 -2.13 -4.70
CA TYR A 71 -9.70 -1.93 -3.26
C TYR A 71 -11.06 -1.35 -2.88
N CYS A 72 -11.51 -1.69 -1.67
CA CYS A 72 -12.71 -1.12 -1.09
C CYS A 72 -12.34 0.08 -0.21
N PHE A 73 -13.05 1.20 -0.40
CA PHE A 73 -12.91 2.42 0.40
C PHE A 73 -14.27 2.79 1.01
N PRO A 74 -14.71 2.09 2.08
CA PRO A 74 -16.00 2.35 2.70
C PRO A 74 -16.01 3.74 3.35
N LYS A 75 -17.13 4.45 3.24
CA LYS A 75 -17.34 5.72 3.95
C LYS A 75 -17.48 5.46 5.46
N PRO A 76 -17.22 6.48 6.30
CA PRO A 76 -17.50 6.38 7.72
C PRO A 76 -18.94 5.92 7.98
N GLY A 77 -19.10 4.86 8.78
CA GLY A 77 -20.42 4.31 9.16
C GLY A 77 -21.08 3.37 8.13
N GLU A 78 -20.47 3.16 6.96
CA GLU A 78 -21.08 2.38 5.87
C GLU A 78 -21.26 0.89 6.24
N LEU A 79 -20.28 0.31 6.93
CA LEU A 79 -20.34 -1.08 7.42
C LEU A 79 -21.39 -1.27 8.52
N LEU A 80 -21.65 -0.24 9.33
CA LEU A 80 -22.66 -0.27 10.39
C LEU A 80 -24.08 -0.19 9.83
N SER A 81 -24.26 0.55 8.73
CA SER A 81 -25.56 0.81 8.13
C SER A 81 -26.01 -0.29 7.16
N GLY A 82 -25.22 -1.35 6.98
CA GLY A 82 -25.50 -2.45 6.05
C GLY A 82 -25.34 -2.08 4.57
N GLY A 83 -24.80 -0.90 4.26
CA GLY A 83 -24.60 -0.38 2.90
C GLY A 83 -23.17 -0.54 2.37
N GLY A 84 -22.33 -1.29 3.09
CA GLY A 84 -20.93 -1.53 2.74
C GLY A 84 -20.75 -2.33 1.46
N ASP A 85 -19.58 -2.18 0.86
CA ASP A 85 -19.13 -2.99 -0.27
C ASP A 85 -19.26 -4.51 0.03
N ALA A 86 -19.85 -5.24 -0.91
CA ALA A 86 -20.08 -6.68 -0.80
C ALA A 86 -18.79 -7.47 -0.52
N ARG A 87 -17.63 -6.98 -0.97
CA ARG A 87 -16.32 -7.59 -0.72
C ARG A 87 -15.97 -7.63 0.77
N LEU A 88 -16.49 -6.70 1.56
CA LEU A 88 -16.26 -6.65 3.01
C LEU A 88 -17.36 -7.35 3.81
N ALA A 89 -18.49 -7.70 3.19
CA ALA A 89 -19.66 -8.22 3.91
C ALA A 89 -19.35 -9.49 4.70
N GLN A 90 -18.65 -10.45 4.10
CA GLN A 90 -18.29 -11.70 4.78
C GLN A 90 -17.33 -11.44 5.96
N ALA A 91 -16.27 -10.66 5.73
CA ALA A 91 -15.30 -10.31 6.76
C ALA A 91 -15.96 -9.55 7.93
N TRP A 92 -16.88 -8.64 7.62
CA TRP A 92 -17.64 -7.88 8.61
C TRP A 92 -18.60 -8.76 9.41
N ALA A 93 -19.32 -9.68 8.77
CA ALA A 93 -20.21 -10.64 9.45
C ALA A 93 -19.47 -11.59 10.41
N MET A 94 -18.19 -11.86 10.14
CA MET A 94 -17.33 -12.68 11.01
C MET A 94 -16.69 -11.89 12.17
N ALA A 95 -16.67 -10.55 12.09
CA ALA A 95 -15.96 -9.71 13.04
C ALA A 95 -16.68 -9.65 14.39
N ARG A 96 -15.89 -9.59 15.48
CA ARG A 96 -16.37 -9.43 16.86
C ARG A 96 -15.56 -8.33 17.54
N ALA A 97 -16.21 -7.46 18.31
CA ALA A 97 -15.49 -6.38 18.99
C ALA A 97 -14.67 -6.91 20.20
N GLU A 98 -15.10 -8.03 20.78
CA GLU A 98 -14.54 -8.60 22.01
C GLU A 98 -13.52 -9.72 21.76
N SER A 99 -13.27 -10.11 20.50
CA SER A 99 -12.38 -11.22 20.18
C SER A 99 -11.75 -11.09 18.80
N PHE A 100 -10.51 -11.55 18.68
CA PHE A 100 -9.82 -11.73 17.40
C PHE A 100 -10.17 -13.05 16.71
N ALA A 101 -10.90 -13.95 17.37
CA ALA A 101 -11.42 -15.17 16.75
C ALA A 101 -12.69 -14.88 15.95
N PRO A 102 -12.88 -15.50 14.76
CA PRO A 102 -14.03 -15.21 13.91
C PRO A 102 -15.33 -15.79 14.50
N ALA A 103 -16.46 -15.12 14.26
CA ALA A 103 -17.79 -15.56 14.69
C ALA A 103 -18.34 -16.75 13.89
N LEU A 104 -17.92 -16.89 12.63
CA LEU A 104 -18.26 -17.97 11.72
C LEU A 104 -16.94 -18.57 11.20
N GLU A 105 -16.87 -19.90 11.01
CA GLU A 105 -15.72 -20.49 10.34
C GLU A 105 -15.65 -20.01 8.88
N PHE A 106 -14.44 -19.79 8.39
CA PHE A 106 -14.19 -19.42 6.99
C PHE A 106 -14.74 -20.53 6.09
N ALA A 107 -15.93 -20.33 5.51
CA ALA A 107 -16.31 -21.06 4.33
C ALA A 107 -15.35 -20.59 3.23
N SER A 108 -14.58 -21.50 2.65
CA SER A 108 -13.63 -21.26 1.57
C SER A 108 -14.35 -20.62 0.39
N ALA A 109 -14.48 -19.30 0.39
CA ALA A 109 -14.96 -18.58 -0.76
C ALA A 109 -13.83 -18.66 -1.78
N GLU A 110 -14.04 -19.46 -2.84
CA GLU A 110 -13.20 -19.43 -4.02
C GLU A 110 -13.08 -17.97 -4.45
N ILE A 111 -11.89 -17.40 -4.29
CA ILE A 111 -11.55 -16.12 -4.89
C ILE A 111 -11.80 -16.32 -6.39
N PRO A 112 -12.70 -15.56 -7.05
CA PRO A 112 -12.88 -15.67 -8.48
C PRO A 112 -11.51 -15.47 -9.10
N GLN A 113 -10.96 -16.55 -9.63
CA GLN A 113 -9.68 -16.52 -10.30
C GLN A 113 -9.82 -15.46 -11.38
N ALA A 114 -9.00 -14.42 -11.30
CA ALA A 114 -8.90 -13.41 -12.32
C ALA A 114 -8.79 -14.15 -13.66
N ALA A 115 -9.84 -14.08 -14.47
CA ALA A 115 -9.91 -14.73 -15.77
C ALA A 115 -8.62 -14.43 -16.54
N GLU A 116 -8.03 -15.51 -17.04
CA GLU A 116 -6.74 -15.62 -17.72
C GLU A 116 -6.71 -14.84 -19.04
#